data_AF-A0AAD9EKK6-F1
#
_entry.id   AF-A0AAD9EKK6-F1
#
_cell.length_a   1.000
_cell.length_b   1.000
_cell.length_c   1.000
_cell.angle_alpha   90.00
_cell.angle_beta   90.00
_cell.angle_gamma   90.00
#
_symmetry.space_group_name_H-M   'P 1'
#
loop_
_entity.id
_entity.type
_entity.pdbx_description
1 polymer ?
#
loop_
_entity_poly.entity_id
_entity_poly.type
_entity_poly.pdbx_seq_one_letter_code
_entity_poly.pdbx_strand_id
1 'polypeptide(L)'
;MRNTNPAPKDTIYPKRSEKDAPYSMSEEELRSKIYFPKTFSMTSGKQPIILVPGTAAMAGSTFRANLGPLLAKSDFADPLWVNIPEASLGDAQENSEYVAYAMNYVQSMTGKKAAVAAWSQGNLNVQWAMKYWPSTRETVTDFVSFSPDFHGTTEAFLACDTAAALIGCTPSVYQQKYDSKFVATLRAGGGDSAYVPTTSIFSATDEVVQPQAGPKASAFLKDGNGAQATNIEVQKACPGTPAGGEVTHEGMLYNSLAFALLEDAMKNEGPAKLDRIDKKVCLDPAAGKMDKAEITATEGVLGQAGANVLKYPYKVKFEPKIKAYAK
;
A
#
# COMPACT_ATOMS: atom_id res chain seq x y z
N MET A 1 -1.12 3.00 18.46
CA MET A 1 -0.15 3.94 19.07
C MET A 1 -0.50 5.36 18.64
N ARG A 2 -0.28 6.36 19.49
CA ARG A 2 -0.48 7.77 19.14
C ARG A 2 0.89 8.45 19.07
N ASN A 3 1.26 8.92 17.88
CA ASN A 3 2.47 9.68 17.65
C ASN A 3 2.20 11.17 17.90
N THR A 4 3.20 11.89 18.37
CA THR A 4 3.13 13.34 18.57
C THR A 4 3.81 14.03 17.41
N ASN A 5 3.02 14.48 16.43
CA ASN A 5 3.51 15.25 15.30
C ASN A 5 3.01 16.70 15.38
N PRO A 6 3.83 17.69 14.98
CA PRO A 6 3.46 19.11 14.99
C PRO A 6 2.28 19.39 14.05
N ALA A 7 1.61 20.53 14.23
CA ALA A 7 0.58 20.98 13.30
C ALA A 7 1.16 21.17 11.87
N PRO A 8 0.37 20.90 10.82
CA PRO A 8 0.80 21.16 9.44
C PRO A 8 1.10 22.65 9.23
N LYS A 9 1.97 22.97 8.26
CA LYS A 9 2.31 24.35 7.91
C LYS A 9 1.22 25.04 7.09
N ASP A 10 0.42 24.25 6.38
CA ASP A 10 -0.65 24.68 5.49
C ASP A 10 -2.00 24.13 5.96
N THR A 11 -3.09 24.75 5.49
CA THR A 11 -4.46 24.24 5.73
C THR A 11 -4.72 23.00 4.87
N ILE A 12 -4.72 21.83 5.51
CA ILE A 12 -5.02 20.54 4.86
C ILE A 12 -6.26 19.85 5.43
N TYR A 13 -6.86 20.41 6.49
CA TYR A 13 -8.04 19.92 7.20
C TYR A 13 -8.96 21.12 7.54
N PRO A 14 -10.30 21.01 7.48
CA PRO A 14 -11.11 19.81 7.17
C PRO A 14 -11.08 19.40 5.69
N LYS A 15 -10.55 20.25 4.81
CA LYS A 15 -10.32 19.97 3.39
C LYS A 15 -9.10 20.75 2.92
N ARG A 16 -8.31 20.17 2.01
CA ARG A 16 -7.23 20.87 1.31
C ARG A 16 -7.74 21.48 0.00
N SER A 17 -8.69 20.83 -0.65
CA SER A 17 -9.39 21.30 -1.84
C SER A 17 -10.90 21.16 -1.68
N GLU A 18 -11.67 22.03 -2.35
CA GLU A 18 -13.14 21.93 -2.40
C GLU A 18 -13.65 20.63 -3.05
N LYS A 19 -12.79 19.92 -3.79
CA LYS A 19 -13.11 18.63 -4.43
C LYS A 19 -12.82 17.42 -3.53
N ASP A 20 -12.18 17.63 -2.38
CA ASP A 20 -11.86 16.54 -1.47
C ASP A 20 -13.11 16.07 -0.72
N ALA A 21 -13.23 14.76 -0.53
CA ALA A 21 -14.22 14.17 0.34
C ALA A 21 -14.03 14.66 1.79
N PRO A 22 -15.11 14.73 2.59
CA PRO A 22 -15.00 15.08 4.00
C PRO A 22 -14.30 13.95 4.77
N TYR A 23 -13.41 14.33 5.69
CA TYR A 23 -12.92 13.42 6.71
C TYR A 23 -14.02 13.15 7.76
N SER A 24 -14.12 11.91 8.21
CA SER A 24 -14.98 11.49 9.32
C SER A 24 -14.23 11.47 10.67
N MET A 25 -12.90 11.41 10.63
CA MET A 25 -12.03 11.47 11.81
C MET A 25 -11.54 12.89 12.10
N SER A 26 -11.20 13.16 13.37
CA SER A 26 -10.56 14.42 13.74
C SER A 26 -9.13 14.50 13.17
N GLU A 27 -8.66 15.72 12.93
CA GLU A 27 -7.28 15.94 12.48
C GLU A 27 -6.25 15.35 13.45
N GLU A 28 -6.48 15.47 14.76
CA GLU A 28 -5.59 14.91 15.77
C GLU A 28 -5.49 13.37 15.65
N GLU A 29 -6.60 12.68 15.41
CA GLU A 29 -6.61 11.24 15.25
C GLU A 29 -5.82 10.84 14.00
N LEU A 30 -6.10 11.47 12.85
CA LEU A 30 -5.40 11.23 11.57
C LEU A 30 -3.90 11.48 11.71
N ARG A 31 -3.52 12.64 12.24
CA ARG A 31 -2.13 13.06 12.42
C ARG A 31 -1.37 12.15 13.38
N SER A 32 -2.02 11.63 14.41
CA SER A 32 -1.38 10.74 15.39
C SER A 32 -0.94 9.39 14.82
N LYS A 33 -1.39 8.99 13.62
CA LYS A 33 -1.02 7.69 13.04
C LYS A 33 0.22 7.72 12.18
N ILE A 34 0.68 8.91 11.80
CA ILE A 34 1.88 9.07 11.00
C ILE A 34 3.09 8.89 11.93
N TYR A 35 3.96 7.94 11.62
CA TYR A 35 5.19 7.71 12.36
C TYR A 35 6.39 8.12 11.52
N PHE A 36 7.16 9.08 12.03
CA PHE A 36 8.47 9.44 11.52
C PHE A 36 9.53 8.67 12.32
N PRO A 37 10.26 7.72 11.70
CA PRO A 37 11.38 7.05 12.35
C PRO A 37 12.45 8.05 12.80
N LYS A 38 13.23 7.70 13.82
CA LYS A 38 14.37 8.52 14.26
C LYS A 38 15.42 8.76 13.15
N THR A 39 15.46 7.89 12.17
CA THR A 39 16.34 7.99 11.00
C THR A 39 15.81 8.96 9.94
N PHE A 40 14.53 9.36 10.01
CA PHE A 40 13.94 10.31 9.09
C PHE A 40 14.52 11.70 9.33
N SER A 41 14.92 12.38 8.26
CA SER A 41 15.45 13.74 8.33
C SER A 41 14.64 14.68 7.45
N MET A 42 14.01 15.68 8.08
CA MET A 42 13.24 16.73 7.39
C MET A 42 14.11 17.62 6.49
N THR A 43 15.43 17.63 6.70
CA THR A 43 16.39 18.48 5.98
C THR A 43 17.26 17.70 4.99
N SER A 44 17.12 16.37 4.96
CA SER A 44 17.82 15.49 4.01
C SER A 44 17.48 15.86 2.57
N GLY A 45 18.42 15.60 1.64
CA GLY A 45 18.16 15.72 0.20
C GLY A 45 17.21 14.64 -0.32
N LYS A 46 17.10 13.51 0.40
CA LYS A 46 16.28 12.36 0.01
C LYS A 46 14.79 12.71 -0.06
N GLN A 47 14.08 11.92 -0.85
CA GLN A 47 12.64 12.04 -1.02
C GLN A 47 11.90 11.32 0.12
N PRO A 48 10.91 11.95 0.79
CA PRO A 48 10.05 11.25 1.73
C PRO A 48 9.28 10.13 1.02
N ILE A 49 9.18 8.95 1.63
CA ILE A 49 8.33 7.86 1.14
C ILE A 49 7.39 7.37 2.24
N ILE A 50 6.10 7.37 1.94
CA ILE A 50 5.04 6.92 2.85
C ILE A 50 4.79 5.43 2.63
N LEU A 51 5.04 4.61 3.64
CA LEU A 51 4.74 3.19 3.64
C LEU A 51 3.34 2.93 4.22
N VAL A 52 2.48 2.28 3.44
CA VAL A 52 1.08 1.99 3.81
C VAL A 52 0.89 0.48 3.99
N PRO A 53 0.45 0.01 5.18
CA PRO A 53 0.39 -1.41 5.50
C PRO A 53 -0.78 -2.13 4.85
N GLY A 54 -0.68 -3.46 4.86
CA GLY A 54 -1.72 -4.38 4.39
C GLY A 54 -2.80 -4.72 5.41
N THR A 55 -3.65 -5.68 5.03
CA THR A 55 -4.73 -6.19 5.88
C THR A 55 -4.19 -6.86 7.13
N ALA A 56 -4.80 -6.54 8.27
CA ALA A 56 -4.46 -7.08 9.58
C ALA A 56 -3.00 -6.87 10.00
N ALA A 57 -2.25 -6.00 9.32
CA ALA A 57 -0.84 -5.78 9.57
C ALA A 57 -0.57 -4.38 10.11
N MET A 58 0.20 -4.28 11.19
CA MET A 58 0.65 -2.99 11.72
C MET A 58 1.88 -2.54 10.95
N ALA A 59 1.88 -1.32 10.41
CA ALA A 59 2.98 -0.81 9.58
C ALA A 59 4.37 -0.95 10.21
N GLY A 60 4.51 -0.65 11.50
CA GLY A 60 5.78 -0.80 12.21
C GLY A 60 6.29 -2.25 12.28
N SER A 61 5.42 -3.26 12.40
CA SER A 61 5.87 -4.66 12.38
C SER A 61 6.08 -5.18 10.95
N THR A 62 5.30 -4.70 9.99
CA THR A 62 5.45 -5.02 8.57
C THR A 62 6.78 -4.51 8.02
N PHE A 63 7.09 -3.22 8.20
CA PHE A 63 8.17 -2.57 7.45
C PHE A 63 9.54 -2.58 8.14
N ARG A 64 9.61 -2.93 9.43
CA ARG A 64 10.86 -2.88 10.22
C ARG A 64 11.97 -3.82 9.73
N ALA A 65 11.62 -4.87 8.99
CA ALA A 65 12.54 -5.90 8.54
C ALA A 65 12.70 -5.94 7.01
N ASN A 66 12.05 -5.02 6.28
CA ASN A 66 12.11 -4.97 4.81
C ASN A 66 12.34 -3.54 4.26
N LEU A 67 11.31 -2.92 3.68
CA LEU A 67 11.40 -1.61 3.03
C LEU A 67 11.91 -0.51 3.98
N GLY A 68 11.54 -0.55 5.27
CA GLY A 68 11.99 0.44 6.26
C GLY A 68 13.52 0.58 6.34
N PRO A 69 14.27 -0.47 6.74
CA PRO A 69 15.73 -0.41 6.78
C PRO A 69 16.38 -0.27 5.40
N LEU A 70 15.81 -0.84 4.33
CA LEU A 70 16.35 -0.67 2.97
C LEU A 70 16.35 0.80 2.54
N LEU A 71 15.20 1.46 2.68
CA LEU A 71 15.02 2.85 2.27
C LEU A 71 15.83 3.78 3.18
N ALA A 72 15.85 3.54 4.49
CA ALA A 72 16.64 4.36 5.41
C ALA A 72 18.16 4.33 5.09
N LYS A 73 18.67 3.17 4.64
CA LYS A 73 20.07 3.01 4.21
C LYS A 73 20.34 3.53 2.80
N SER A 74 19.31 3.70 1.98
CA SER A 74 19.43 4.20 0.59
C SER A 74 19.89 5.66 0.54
N ASP A 75 20.36 6.10 -0.62
CA ASP A 75 20.73 7.49 -0.89
C ASP A 75 19.58 8.34 -1.46
N PHE A 76 18.41 7.74 -1.75
CA PHE A 76 17.34 8.39 -2.49
C PHE A 76 16.05 8.60 -1.69
N ALA A 77 15.79 7.80 -0.65
CA ALA A 77 14.53 7.83 0.07
C ALA A 77 14.69 7.98 1.60
N ASP A 78 13.73 8.66 2.23
CA ASP A 78 13.56 8.70 3.69
C ASP A 78 12.18 8.13 4.07
N PRO A 79 12.12 6.91 4.66
CA PRO A 79 10.86 6.23 4.92
C PRO A 79 10.15 6.75 6.17
N LEU A 80 8.84 6.84 6.06
CA LEU A 80 7.90 7.00 7.17
C LEU A 80 6.70 6.08 6.95
N TRP A 81 5.82 5.88 7.93
CA TRP A 81 4.67 4.99 7.74
C TRP A 81 3.41 5.42 8.47
N VAL A 82 2.27 4.95 7.97
CA VAL A 82 0.94 5.21 8.53
C VAL A 82 0.48 4.01 9.33
N ASN A 83 0.31 4.17 10.64
CA ASN A 83 -0.21 3.12 11.52
C ASN A 83 -1.74 3.17 11.56
N ILE A 84 -2.38 2.67 10.50
CA ILE A 84 -3.85 2.58 10.40
C ILE A 84 -4.37 1.78 11.62
N PRO A 85 -5.34 2.32 12.38
CA PRO A 85 -5.87 1.65 13.57
C PRO A 85 -6.44 0.26 13.28
N GLU A 86 -6.44 -0.58 14.32
CA GLU A 86 -6.90 -1.98 14.22
C GLU A 86 -6.26 -2.75 13.06
N ALA A 87 -5.02 -2.39 12.70
CA ALA A 87 -4.25 -3.02 11.64
C ALA A 87 -5.00 -3.11 10.30
N SER A 88 -5.69 -2.03 9.90
CA SER A 88 -6.45 -1.97 8.63
C SER A 88 -7.62 -2.96 8.55
N LEU A 89 -8.18 -3.39 9.69
CA LEU A 89 -9.35 -4.29 9.74
C LEU A 89 -10.70 -3.57 9.74
N GLY A 90 -10.71 -2.26 10.00
CA GLY A 90 -11.89 -1.40 9.88
C GLY A 90 -12.35 -1.20 8.43
N ASP A 91 -13.35 -0.35 8.22
CA ASP A 91 -13.86 0.00 6.88
C ASP A 91 -12.72 0.60 6.03
N ALA A 92 -12.41 0.00 4.87
CA ALA A 92 -11.34 0.45 3.98
C ALA A 92 -11.54 1.91 3.52
N GLN A 93 -12.78 2.41 3.47
CA GLN A 93 -13.09 3.80 3.16
C GLN A 93 -12.60 4.75 4.27
N GLU A 94 -12.63 4.30 5.53
CA GLU A 94 -12.08 5.02 6.69
C GLU A 94 -10.56 4.81 6.79
N ASN A 95 -10.05 3.61 6.52
CA ASN A 95 -8.61 3.35 6.46
C ASN A 95 -7.91 4.30 5.45
N SER A 96 -8.60 4.59 4.34
CA SER A 96 -8.14 5.52 3.29
C SER A 96 -8.01 6.97 3.75
N GLU A 97 -8.77 7.41 4.75
CA GLU A 97 -8.67 8.76 5.31
C GLU A 97 -7.29 9.02 5.93
N TYR A 98 -6.74 8.04 6.65
CA TYR A 98 -5.39 8.13 7.20
C TYR A 98 -4.33 8.29 6.11
N VAL A 99 -4.52 7.62 4.97
CA VAL A 99 -3.61 7.67 3.84
C VAL A 99 -3.70 9.03 3.13
N ALA A 100 -4.92 9.50 2.85
CA ALA A 100 -5.17 10.81 2.25
C ALA A 100 -4.58 11.95 3.10
N TYR A 101 -4.81 11.90 4.41
CA TYR A 101 -4.25 12.88 5.33
C TYR A 101 -2.73 12.81 5.36
N ALA A 102 -2.13 11.61 5.40
CA ALA A 102 -0.68 11.45 5.43
C ALA A 102 0.01 12.04 4.18
N MET A 103 -0.51 11.81 2.98
CA MET A 103 0.04 12.39 1.74
C MET A 103 0.09 13.92 1.81
N ASN A 104 -1.03 14.54 2.20
CA ASN A 104 -1.12 15.99 2.32
C ASN A 104 -0.27 16.54 3.47
N TYR A 105 -0.23 15.85 4.61
CA TYR A 105 0.52 16.23 5.80
C TYR A 105 2.03 16.20 5.55
N VAL A 106 2.54 15.14 4.92
CA VAL A 106 3.98 15.01 4.63
C VAL A 106 4.44 16.13 3.70
N GLN A 107 3.66 16.45 2.66
CA GLN A 107 3.99 17.55 1.76
C GLN A 107 3.98 18.91 2.48
N SER A 108 2.99 19.15 3.35
CA SER A 108 2.95 20.40 4.13
C SER A 108 4.11 20.50 5.11
N MET A 109 4.48 19.40 5.77
CA MET A 109 5.55 19.39 6.76
C MET A 109 6.94 19.53 6.13
N THR A 110 7.19 18.78 5.05
CA THR A 110 8.52 18.68 4.43
C THR A 110 8.74 19.69 3.32
N GLY A 111 7.68 20.25 2.73
CA GLY A 111 7.75 21.04 1.51
C GLY A 111 8.06 20.20 0.25
N LYS A 112 8.13 18.87 0.37
CA LYS A 112 8.46 17.95 -0.72
C LYS A 112 7.27 17.06 -1.05
N LYS A 113 7.12 16.72 -2.33
CA LYS A 113 6.19 15.66 -2.73
C LYS A 113 6.76 14.30 -2.33
N ALA A 114 5.97 13.51 -1.62
CA ALA A 114 6.40 12.17 -1.23
C ALA A 114 6.28 11.17 -2.38
N ALA A 115 6.98 10.05 -2.31
CA ALA A 115 6.53 8.82 -2.96
C ALA A 115 5.60 8.06 -2.00
N VAL A 116 4.79 7.15 -2.51
CA VAL A 116 3.98 6.25 -1.69
C VAL A 116 4.28 4.82 -2.10
N ALA A 117 4.63 3.98 -1.13
CA ALA A 117 4.69 2.54 -1.32
C ALA A 117 3.66 1.86 -0.44
N ALA A 118 2.89 0.94 -1.01
CA ALA A 118 1.88 0.22 -0.26
C ALA A 118 1.92 -1.27 -0.53
N TRP A 119 1.44 -2.03 0.45
CA TRP A 119 1.38 -3.49 0.38
C TRP A 119 -0.03 -3.99 0.63
N SER A 120 -0.47 -5.00 -0.12
CA SER A 120 -1.79 -5.63 0.05
C SER A 120 -2.92 -4.57 -0.02
N GLN A 121 -3.90 -4.62 0.89
CA GLN A 121 -4.97 -3.62 1.03
C GLN A 121 -4.50 -2.16 1.15
N GLY A 122 -3.26 -1.91 1.59
CA GLY A 122 -2.70 -0.56 1.58
C GLY A 122 -2.81 0.08 0.19
N ASN A 123 -2.76 -0.73 -0.86
CA ASN A 123 -2.93 -0.28 -2.24
C ASN A 123 -4.36 0.18 -2.56
N LEU A 124 -5.38 -0.54 -2.09
CA LEU A 124 -6.77 -0.09 -2.14
C LEU A 124 -6.96 1.23 -1.38
N ASN A 125 -6.33 1.36 -0.21
CA ASN A 125 -6.43 2.57 0.60
C ASN A 125 -5.78 3.79 -0.09
N VAL A 126 -4.64 3.59 -0.75
CA VAL A 126 -3.97 4.63 -1.56
C VAL A 126 -4.83 5.03 -2.78
N GLN A 127 -5.32 4.05 -3.54
CA GLN A 127 -6.12 4.31 -4.73
C GLN A 127 -7.45 5.00 -4.39
N TRP A 128 -8.11 4.60 -3.30
CA TRP A 128 -9.33 5.25 -2.79
C TRP A 128 -9.04 6.68 -2.31
N ALA A 129 -7.93 6.89 -1.59
CA ALA A 129 -7.48 8.23 -1.19
C ALA A 129 -7.27 9.14 -2.42
N MET A 130 -6.56 8.68 -3.44
CA MET A 130 -6.34 9.45 -4.67
C MET A 130 -7.63 9.72 -5.43
N LYS A 131 -8.57 8.78 -5.44
CA LYS A 131 -9.87 8.95 -6.10
C LYS A 131 -10.71 10.04 -5.43
N TYR A 132 -10.88 9.96 -4.10
CA TYR A 132 -11.85 10.77 -3.36
C TYR A 132 -11.26 11.99 -2.64
N TRP A 133 -9.94 12.09 -2.49
CA TRP A 133 -9.21 13.31 -2.10
C TRP A 133 -8.26 13.71 -3.23
N PRO A 134 -8.77 14.31 -4.34
CA PRO A 134 -7.94 14.61 -5.50
C PRO A 134 -6.74 15.51 -5.21
N SER A 135 -6.76 16.30 -4.13
CA SER A 135 -5.61 17.11 -3.71
C SER A 135 -4.36 16.28 -3.41
N THR A 136 -4.51 15.01 -3.05
CA THR A 136 -3.40 14.09 -2.79
C THR A 136 -2.56 13.80 -4.04
N ARG A 137 -3.16 13.87 -5.24
CA ARG A 137 -2.46 13.62 -6.50
C ARG A 137 -1.34 14.64 -6.77
N GLU A 138 -1.46 15.83 -6.19
CA GLU A 138 -0.47 16.90 -6.32
C GLU A 138 0.63 16.83 -5.24
N THR A 139 0.45 16.02 -4.20
CA THR A 139 1.38 15.90 -3.06
C THR A 139 2.27 14.68 -3.13
N VAL A 140 2.03 13.80 -4.11
CA VAL A 140 2.84 12.64 -4.37
C VAL A 140 3.51 12.72 -5.75
N THR A 141 4.55 11.93 -5.93
CA THR A 141 5.30 11.78 -7.19
C THR A 141 4.95 10.47 -7.86
N ASP A 142 5.04 9.39 -7.09
CA ASP A 142 4.88 8.01 -7.56
C ASP A 142 4.08 7.19 -6.56
N PHE A 143 3.39 6.18 -7.07
CA PHE A 143 2.78 5.12 -6.30
C PHE A 143 3.38 3.76 -6.69
N VAL A 144 4.16 3.16 -5.78
CA VAL A 144 4.73 1.81 -5.97
C VAL A 144 3.91 0.80 -5.15
N SER A 145 3.28 -0.13 -5.83
CA SER A 145 2.32 -1.06 -5.25
C SER A 145 2.87 -2.48 -5.23
N PHE A 146 3.02 -3.02 -4.02
CA PHE A 146 3.53 -4.38 -3.76
C PHE A 146 2.35 -5.31 -3.47
N SER A 147 2.21 -6.36 -4.27
CA SER A 147 1.10 -7.32 -4.18
C SER A 147 -0.28 -6.64 -4.05
N PRO A 148 -0.64 -5.68 -4.92
CA PRO A 148 -1.91 -4.98 -4.83
C PRO A 148 -3.09 -5.87 -5.22
N ASP A 149 -4.24 -5.54 -4.64
CA ASP A 149 -5.54 -6.15 -4.87
C ASP A 149 -6.57 -5.12 -5.37
N PHE A 150 -6.23 -4.33 -6.40
CA PHE A 150 -7.12 -3.28 -6.93
C PHE A 150 -8.45 -3.80 -7.48
N HIS A 151 -8.56 -5.11 -7.72
CA HIS A 151 -9.80 -5.79 -8.08
C HIS A 151 -10.27 -6.76 -6.99
N GLY A 152 -9.75 -6.65 -5.77
CA GLY A 152 -9.99 -7.61 -4.70
C GLY A 152 -9.39 -8.99 -4.99
N THR A 153 -9.88 -10.02 -4.32
CA THR A 153 -9.41 -11.39 -4.48
C THR A 153 -10.57 -12.39 -4.45
N THR A 154 -10.42 -13.48 -5.20
CA THR A 154 -11.31 -14.66 -5.13
C THR A 154 -10.98 -15.54 -3.93
N GLU A 155 -9.77 -15.45 -3.38
CA GLU A 155 -9.30 -16.25 -2.22
C GLU A 155 -9.70 -15.67 -0.86
N ALA A 156 -10.22 -14.43 -0.82
CA ALA A 156 -10.63 -13.74 0.43
C ALA A 156 -11.58 -14.57 1.32
N PHE A 157 -12.23 -15.58 0.73
CA PHE A 157 -13.12 -16.47 1.44
C PHE A 157 -12.42 -17.50 2.33
N LEU A 158 -11.18 -17.93 2.08
CA LEU A 158 -10.50 -18.92 2.93
C LEU A 158 -10.32 -18.43 4.38
N ALA A 159 -10.04 -17.14 4.60
CA ALA A 159 -9.92 -16.58 5.95
C ALA A 159 -11.29 -16.44 6.66
N CYS A 160 -12.36 -16.21 5.90
CA CYS A 160 -13.73 -16.07 6.43
C CYS A 160 -14.57 -17.35 6.35
N ASP A 161 -14.08 -18.46 5.78
CA ASP A 161 -14.72 -19.80 5.69
C ASP A 161 -14.22 -20.78 6.75
N THR A 162 -13.34 -20.34 7.65
CA THR A 162 -12.99 -21.10 8.86
C THR A 162 -14.13 -21.05 9.88
N ALA A 163 -14.00 -21.72 11.02
CA ALA A 163 -14.97 -21.60 12.13
C ALA A 163 -15.24 -20.13 12.57
N ALA A 164 -14.35 -19.18 12.21
CA ALA A 164 -14.58 -17.74 12.36
C ALA A 164 -15.76 -17.20 11.52
N ALA A 165 -16.14 -17.87 10.43
CA ALA A 165 -17.31 -17.57 9.59
C ALA A 165 -18.60 -17.47 10.41
N LEU A 166 -18.76 -18.38 11.38
CA LEU A 166 -19.94 -18.47 12.24
C LEU A 166 -20.05 -17.24 13.18
N ILE A 167 -18.95 -16.55 13.42
CA ILE A 167 -18.83 -15.37 14.30
C ILE A 167 -18.82 -14.06 13.47
N GLY A 168 -18.50 -14.12 12.18
CA GLY A 168 -18.38 -12.98 11.26
C GLY A 168 -16.91 -12.66 10.92
N CYS A 169 -16.71 -11.90 9.84
CA CYS A 169 -15.39 -11.46 9.38
C CYS A 169 -15.14 -9.97 9.70
N THR A 170 -14.04 -9.38 9.25
CA THR A 170 -13.79 -7.94 9.45
C THR A 170 -14.32 -7.12 8.26
N PRO A 171 -14.69 -5.84 8.47
CA PRO A 171 -15.13 -4.93 7.41
C PRO A 171 -14.26 -4.97 6.15
N SER A 172 -12.96 -4.73 6.29
CA SER A 172 -12.05 -4.66 5.14
C SER A 172 -11.87 -5.98 4.41
N VAL A 173 -11.98 -7.13 5.06
CA VAL A 173 -11.87 -8.43 4.38
C VAL A 173 -13.08 -8.68 3.49
N TYR A 174 -14.29 -8.29 3.91
CA TYR A 174 -15.44 -8.31 3.01
C TYR A 174 -15.27 -7.35 1.82
N GLN A 175 -14.69 -6.17 2.06
CA GLN A 175 -14.46 -5.17 1.02
C GLN A 175 -13.38 -5.58 0.02
N GLN A 176 -12.44 -6.47 0.39
CA GLN A 176 -11.42 -7.01 -0.52
C GLN A 176 -11.91 -8.20 -1.36
N LYS A 177 -13.16 -8.64 -1.23
CA LYS A 177 -13.71 -9.65 -2.15
C LYS A 177 -13.75 -9.11 -3.57
N TYR A 178 -13.45 -9.99 -4.54
CA TYR A 178 -13.34 -9.61 -5.95
C TYR A 178 -14.56 -8.81 -6.47
N ASP A 179 -15.77 -9.26 -6.12
CA ASP A 179 -17.03 -8.62 -6.53
C ASP A 179 -17.69 -7.77 -5.43
N SER A 180 -16.91 -7.25 -4.46
CA SER A 180 -17.45 -6.40 -3.40
C SER A 180 -17.99 -5.06 -3.96
N LYS A 181 -18.92 -4.44 -3.23
CA LYS A 181 -19.43 -3.12 -3.62
C LYS A 181 -18.33 -2.07 -3.54
N PHE A 182 -17.42 -2.18 -2.59
CA PHE A 182 -16.28 -1.31 -2.40
C PHE A 182 -15.33 -1.36 -3.60
N VAL A 183 -14.95 -2.57 -4.04
CA VAL A 183 -14.08 -2.73 -5.23
C VAL A 183 -14.78 -2.22 -6.48
N ALA A 184 -16.05 -2.56 -6.67
CA ALA A 184 -16.83 -2.06 -7.81
C ALA A 184 -16.91 -0.52 -7.80
N THR A 185 -17.20 0.09 -6.64
CA THR A 185 -17.23 1.54 -6.45
C THR A 185 -15.87 2.18 -6.69
N LEU A 186 -14.78 1.60 -6.17
CA LEU A 186 -13.41 2.09 -6.39
C LEU A 186 -13.08 2.10 -7.87
N ARG A 187 -13.34 1.00 -8.57
CA ARG A 187 -12.97 0.83 -9.98
C ARG A 187 -13.81 1.67 -10.95
N ALA A 188 -15.07 1.96 -10.61
CA ALA A 188 -15.97 2.75 -11.43
C ALA A 188 -15.42 4.16 -11.73
N GLY A 189 -15.80 4.74 -12.88
CA GLY A 189 -15.44 6.14 -13.22
C GLY A 189 -13.94 6.40 -13.35
N GLY A 190 -13.18 5.41 -13.86
CA GLY A 190 -11.73 5.54 -14.10
C GLY A 190 -10.84 5.26 -12.90
N GLY A 191 -11.39 4.72 -11.80
CA GLY A 191 -10.58 4.32 -10.64
C GLY A 191 -9.86 2.97 -10.80
N ASP A 192 -10.12 2.25 -11.89
CA ASP A 192 -9.32 1.12 -12.38
C ASP A 192 -8.10 1.56 -13.22
N SER A 193 -7.83 2.87 -13.25
CA SER A 193 -6.70 3.49 -13.93
C SER A 193 -5.86 4.29 -12.93
N ALA A 194 -4.57 4.48 -13.21
CA ALA A 194 -3.67 5.22 -12.33
C ALA A 194 -4.11 6.70 -12.17
N TYR A 195 -3.82 7.31 -11.01
CA TYR A 195 -4.05 8.74 -10.76
C TYR A 195 -2.77 9.57 -10.72
N VAL A 196 -1.64 8.90 -10.50
CA VAL A 196 -0.26 9.39 -10.53
C VAL A 196 0.59 8.29 -11.17
N PRO A 197 1.84 8.53 -11.60
CA PRO A 197 2.72 7.46 -12.03
C PRO A 197 2.69 6.25 -11.08
N THR A 198 2.20 5.10 -11.57
CA THR A 198 2.00 3.92 -10.73
C THR A 198 2.78 2.72 -11.24
N THR A 199 3.57 2.10 -10.36
CA THR A 199 4.24 0.82 -10.62
C THR A 199 3.56 -0.26 -9.79
N SER A 200 2.94 -1.23 -10.44
CA SER A 200 2.32 -2.40 -9.80
C SER A 200 3.20 -3.62 -9.95
N ILE A 201 3.55 -4.25 -8.83
CA ILE A 201 4.51 -5.36 -8.76
C ILE A 201 3.83 -6.51 -8.04
N PHE A 202 3.68 -7.64 -8.73
CA PHE A 202 2.87 -8.75 -8.25
C PHE A 202 3.44 -10.10 -8.70
N SER A 203 2.93 -11.16 -8.07
CA SER A 203 3.39 -12.53 -8.26
C SER A 203 2.23 -13.43 -8.64
N ALA A 204 2.41 -14.26 -9.67
CA ALA A 204 1.42 -15.26 -10.05
C ALA A 204 1.18 -16.30 -8.93
N THR A 205 2.14 -16.48 -8.02
CA THR A 205 2.09 -17.45 -6.92
C THR A 205 1.62 -16.83 -5.60
N ASP A 206 1.08 -15.61 -5.62
CA ASP A 206 0.52 -14.95 -4.44
C ASP A 206 -0.61 -15.80 -3.82
N GLU A 207 -0.45 -16.20 -2.56
CA GLU A 207 -1.35 -17.10 -1.84
C GLU A 207 -2.53 -16.40 -1.17
N VAL A 208 -2.59 -15.07 -1.21
CA VAL A 208 -3.65 -14.25 -0.60
C VAL A 208 -4.54 -13.60 -1.66
N VAL A 209 -3.94 -13.15 -2.75
CA VAL A 209 -4.63 -12.43 -3.82
C VAL A 209 -4.62 -13.29 -5.08
N GLN A 210 -5.80 -13.66 -5.57
CA GLN A 210 -5.96 -14.23 -6.91
C GLN A 210 -7.18 -13.63 -7.62
N PRO A 211 -7.18 -13.58 -8.96
CA PRO A 211 -6.05 -13.90 -9.84
C PRO A 211 -4.90 -12.87 -9.74
N GLN A 212 -3.64 -13.31 -9.79
CA GLN A 212 -2.44 -12.44 -9.86
C GLN A 212 -1.52 -12.76 -11.03
N ALA A 213 -2.09 -13.18 -12.17
CA ALA A 213 -1.32 -13.47 -13.37
C ALA A 213 -1.90 -12.78 -14.60
N GLY A 214 -1.01 -12.25 -15.44
CA GLY A 214 -1.33 -11.64 -16.72
C GLY A 214 -2.22 -10.40 -16.63
N PRO A 215 -2.83 -9.98 -17.75
CA PRO A 215 -3.62 -8.74 -17.82
C PRO A 215 -4.91 -8.75 -16.98
N LYS A 216 -5.27 -9.91 -16.40
CA LYS A 216 -6.43 -10.07 -15.51
C LYS A 216 -6.03 -10.09 -14.03
N ALA A 217 -4.75 -9.93 -13.70
CA ALA A 217 -4.29 -9.83 -12.32
C ALA A 217 -5.06 -8.72 -11.59
N SER A 218 -5.43 -8.98 -10.34
CA SER A 218 -6.07 -7.98 -9.47
C SER A 218 -5.20 -6.74 -9.30
N ALA A 219 -3.88 -6.95 -9.35
CA ALA A 219 -2.87 -5.91 -9.34
C ALA A 219 -2.88 -4.95 -10.54
N PHE A 220 -3.59 -5.27 -11.62
CA PHE A 220 -3.50 -4.51 -12.87
C PHE A 220 -4.24 -3.17 -12.80
N LEU A 221 -3.52 -2.08 -13.07
CA LEU A 221 -4.10 -0.76 -13.36
C LEU A 221 -3.82 -0.33 -14.80
N LYS A 222 -4.76 0.40 -15.39
CA LYS A 222 -4.60 1.00 -16.71
C LYS A 222 -3.89 2.35 -16.63
N ASP A 223 -3.31 2.79 -17.74
CA ASP A 223 -3.06 4.21 -17.96
C ASP A 223 -4.38 4.98 -17.90
N GLY A 224 -4.38 6.15 -17.27
CA GLY A 224 -5.58 6.99 -17.17
C GLY A 224 -5.40 8.16 -16.23
N ASN A 225 -6.43 9.01 -16.12
CA ASN A 225 -6.43 10.21 -15.27
C ASN A 225 -5.20 11.14 -15.42
N GLY A 226 -4.53 11.12 -16.58
CA GLY A 226 -3.31 11.89 -16.83
C GLY A 226 -2.00 11.24 -16.36
N ALA A 227 -2.04 9.96 -15.96
CA ALA A 227 -0.90 9.22 -15.44
C ALA A 227 -0.71 7.86 -16.14
N GLN A 228 0.53 7.36 -16.08
CA GLN A 228 0.93 6.07 -16.64
C GLN A 228 0.99 4.99 -15.54
N ALA A 229 0.69 3.76 -15.92
CA ALA A 229 0.79 2.57 -15.10
C ALA A 229 1.75 1.55 -15.74
N THR A 230 2.72 1.07 -14.97
CA THR A 230 3.50 -0.12 -15.33
C THR A 230 3.07 -1.28 -14.44
N ASN A 231 2.74 -2.44 -15.04
CA ASN A 231 2.31 -3.64 -14.32
C ASN A 231 3.34 -4.77 -14.54
N ILE A 232 4.01 -5.18 -13.47
CA ILE A 232 5.12 -6.13 -13.46
C ILE A 232 4.75 -7.41 -12.71
N GLU A 233 4.58 -8.48 -13.48
CA GLU A 233 4.54 -9.85 -12.96
C GLU A 233 5.99 -10.34 -12.82
N VAL A 234 6.44 -10.62 -11.59
CA VAL A 234 7.86 -10.92 -11.33
C VAL A 234 8.35 -12.19 -12.05
N GLN A 235 7.47 -13.19 -12.23
CA GLN A 235 7.75 -14.42 -12.98
C GLN A 235 8.05 -14.15 -14.46
N LYS A 236 7.40 -13.13 -15.06
CA LYS A 236 7.67 -12.73 -16.46
C LYS A 236 8.91 -11.85 -16.57
N ALA A 237 9.16 -11.03 -15.56
CA ALA A 237 10.28 -10.09 -15.56
C ALA A 237 11.63 -10.76 -15.24
N CYS A 238 11.62 -11.83 -14.46
CA CYS A 238 12.78 -12.60 -14.00
C CYS A 238 12.52 -14.13 -14.07
N PRO A 239 12.30 -14.71 -15.26
CA PRO A 239 11.88 -16.10 -15.39
C PRO A 239 12.95 -17.09 -14.91
N GLY A 240 12.56 -18.02 -14.04
CA GLY A 240 13.42 -19.11 -13.57
C GLY A 240 14.52 -18.68 -12.59
N THR A 241 14.39 -17.51 -11.96
CA THR A 241 15.36 -16.99 -10.98
C THR A 241 14.71 -16.83 -9.60
N PRO A 242 15.48 -16.60 -8.52
CA PRO A 242 14.92 -16.36 -7.19
C PRO A 242 13.89 -15.22 -7.17
N ALA A 243 14.17 -14.09 -7.83
CA ALA A 243 13.25 -12.95 -7.84
C ALA A 243 11.95 -13.18 -8.63
N GLY A 244 11.90 -14.16 -9.54
CA GLY A 244 10.71 -14.50 -10.32
C GLY A 244 10.29 -15.95 -10.17
N GLY A 245 10.66 -16.58 -9.06
CA GLY A 245 10.25 -17.94 -8.69
C GLY A 245 8.91 -17.94 -7.97
N GLU A 246 8.81 -18.74 -6.92
CA GLU A 246 7.69 -18.66 -5.96
C GLU A 246 7.92 -17.44 -5.06
N VAL A 247 7.06 -16.43 -5.21
CA VAL A 247 7.09 -15.21 -4.39
C VAL A 247 5.73 -15.10 -3.71
N THR A 248 5.73 -15.17 -2.38
CA THR A 248 4.54 -15.06 -1.53
C THR A 248 4.00 -13.62 -1.51
N HIS A 249 2.80 -13.44 -0.96
CA HIS A 249 2.15 -12.14 -0.88
C HIS A 249 3.01 -11.09 -0.16
N GLU A 250 3.57 -11.44 0.98
CA GLU A 250 4.51 -10.68 1.80
C GLU A 250 5.95 -10.78 1.29
N GLY A 251 6.32 -11.87 0.61
CA GLY A 251 7.65 -12.05 0.03
C GLY A 251 8.02 -10.98 -0.99
N MET A 252 7.00 -10.37 -1.61
CA MET A 252 7.17 -9.21 -2.48
C MET A 252 7.87 -8.02 -1.79
N LEU A 253 7.76 -7.88 -0.45
CA LEU A 253 8.38 -6.79 0.31
C LEU A 253 9.91 -6.88 0.41
N TYR A 254 10.49 -8.07 0.27
CA TYR A 254 11.94 -8.26 0.20
C TYR A 254 12.44 -8.64 -1.20
N ASN A 255 11.55 -8.78 -2.18
CA ASN A 255 11.91 -9.18 -3.54
C ASN A 255 12.91 -8.17 -4.15
N SER A 256 14.03 -8.70 -4.66
CA SER A 256 15.15 -7.92 -5.21
C SER A 256 14.76 -7.10 -6.45
N LEU A 257 14.00 -7.68 -7.38
CA LEU A 257 13.44 -6.97 -8.53
C LEU A 257 12.46 -5.88 -8.06
N ALA A 258 11.59 -6.18 -7.10
CA ALA A 258 10.59 -5.22 -6.62
C ALA A 258 11.24 -3.97 -6.00
N PHE A 259 12.31 -4.16 -5.22
CA PHE A 259 13.06 -3.02 -4.67
C PHE A 259 13.78 -2.22 -5.76
N ALA A 260 14.36 -2.88 -6.77
CA ALA A 260 14.98 -2.20 -7.90
C ALA A 260 13.98 -1.37 -8.72
N LEU A 261 12.75 -1.88 -8.89
CA LEU A 261 11.66 -1.15 -9.54
C LEU A 261 11.18 0.05 -8.71
N LEU A 262 11.12 -0.10 -7.38
CA LEU A 262 10.84 1.03 -6.49
C LEU A 262 11.90 2.14 -6.65
N GLU A 263 13.17 1.76 -6.63
CA GLU A 263 14.28 2.70 -6.83
C GLU A 263 14.19 3.38 -8.20
N ASP A 264 13.92 2.63 -9.27
CA ASP A 264 13.76 3.16 -10.63
C ASP A 264 12.59 4.15 -10.72
N ALA A 265 11.43 3.83 -10.13
CA ALA A 265 10.29 4.74 -10.10
C ALA A 265 10.65 6.06 -9.40
N MET A 266 11.32 6.01 -8.26
CA MET A 266 11.66 7.23 -7.50
C MET A 266 12.78 8.07 -8.13
N LYS A 267 13.67 7.44 -8.91
CA LYS A 267 14.83 8.13 -9.53
C LYS A 267 14.53 8.67 -10.94
N ASN A 268 13.36 8.38 -11.51
CA ASN A 268 13.04 8.74 -12.88
C ASN A 268 11.64 9.34 -13.02
N GLU A 269 11.39 10.06 -14.12
CA GLU A 269 10.03 10.49 -14.45
C GLU A 269 9.17 9.29 -14.90
N GLY A 270 7.94 9.24 -14.37
CA GLY A 270 6.97 8.21 -14.68
C GLY A 270 7.20 6.92 -13.90
N PRO A 271 6.33 5.90 -14.08
CA PRO A 271 6.47 4.64 -13.37
C PRO A 271 7.77 3.92 -13.75
N ALA A 272 8.12 2.90 -12.98
CA ALA A 272 9.30 2.09 -13.23
C ALA A 272 9.24 1.45 -14.62
N LYS A 273 10.40 1.22 -15.23
CA LYS A 273 10.52 0.53 -16.52
C LYS A 273 11.53 -0.59 -16.43
N LEU A 274 11.14 -1.78 -16.89
CA LEU A 274 11.99 -2.97 -16.82
C LEU A 274 13.28 -2.88 -17.63
N ASP A 275 13.31 -2.07 -18.69
CA ASP A 275 14.47 -1.84 -19.53
C ASP A 275 15.56 -1.02 -18.84
N ARG A 276 15.23 -0.27 -17.78
CA ARG A 276 16.17 0.47 -16.93
C ARG A 276 16.79 -0.38 -15.81
N ILE A 277 16.34 -1.62 -15.62
CA ILE A 277 16.79 -2.48 -14.52
C ILE A 277 17.91 -3.44 -14.97
N ASP A 278 19.05 -3.44 -14.26
CA ASP A 278 20.07 -4.49 -14.42
C ASP A 278 19.50 -5.83 -13.92
N LYS A 279 19.29 -6.76 -14.86
CA LYS A 279 18.69 -8.08 -14.61
C LYS A 279 19.51 -8.98 -13.69
N LYS A 280 20.73 -8.60 -13.28
CA LYS A 280 21.44 -9.31 -12.20
C LYS A 280 20.65 -9.36 -10.90
N VAL A 281 19.82 -8.35 -10.60
CA VAL A 281 18.95 -8.36 -9.41
C VAL A 281 18.03 -9.57 -9.39
N CYS A 282 17.68 -10.14 -10.55
CA CYS A 282 16.86 -11.35 -10.64
C CYS A 282 17.49 -12.54 -9.90
N LEU A 283 18.82 -12.59 -9.79
CA LEU A 283 19.57 -13.68 -9.15
C LEU A 283 19.67 -13.54 -7.63
N ASP A 284 19.40 -12.35 -7.09
CA ASP A 284 19.43 -12.11 -5.66
C ASP A 284 18.13 -12.63 -5.01
N PRO A 285 18.21 -13.44 -3.94
CA PRO A 285 17.02 -13.97 -3.26
C PRO A 285 16.26 -12.91 -2.46
N ALA A 286 16.91 -11.79 -2.11
CA ALA A 286 16.30 -10.67 -1.42
C ALA A 286 17.07 -9.37 -1.70
N ALA A 287 16.36 -8.25 -1.65
CA ALA A 287 16.91 -6.91 -1.81
C ALA A 287 17.94 -6.58 -0.71
N GLY A 288 18.95 -5.79 -1.05
CA GLY A 288 19.93 -5.26 -0.08
C GLY A 288 20.73 -6.32 0.69
N LYS A 289 20.77 -7.57 0.21
CA LYS A 289 21.39 -8.72 0.90
C LYS A 289 20.81 -8.96 2.29
N MET A 290 19.49 -8.86 2.42
CA MET A 290 18.79 -9.19 3.66
C MET A 290 19.19 -10.55 4.20
N ASP A 291 19.33 -10.60 5.52
CA ASP A 291 19.65 -11.86 6.19
C ASP A 291 18.42 -12.75 6.37
N LYS A 292 18.65 -13.98 6.83
CA LYS A 292 17.57 -14.95 7.06
C LYS A 292 16.57 -14.48 8.12
N ALA A 293 17.00 -13.70 9.10
CA ALA A 293 16.11 -13.20 10.16
C ALA A 293 15.19 -12.10 9.63
N GLU A 294 15.69 -11.21 8.77
CA GLU A 294 14.90 -10.18 8.08
C GLU A 294 13.84 -10.80 7.15
N ILE A 295 14.24 -11.81 6.35
CA ILE A 295 13.32 -12.57 5.50
C ILE A 295 12.26 -13.29 6.35
N THR A 296 12.68 -14.04 7.37
CA THR A 296 11.75 -14.77 8.27
C THR A 296 10.79 -13.83 8.99
N ALA A 297 11.26 -12.64 9.39
CA ALA A 297 10.42 -11.63 10.02
C ALA A 297 9.37 -11.06 9.06
N THR A 298 9.69 -10.97 7.77
CA THR A 298 8.73 -10.56 6.72
C THR A 298 7.69 -11.64 6.47
N GLU A 299 8.09 -12.90 6.27
CA GLU A 299 7.17 -14.06 6.15
C GLU A 299 6.26 -14.20 7.40
N GLY A 300 6.79 -13.87 8.59
CA GLY A 300 6.02 -13.89 9.84
C GLY A 300 4.85 -12.90 9.89
N VAL A 301 4.76 -11.94 8.96
CA VAL A 301 3.70 -10.93 8.93
C VAL A 301 2.33 -11.58 8.72
N LEU A 302 2.20 -12.60 7.87
CA LEU A 302 0.90 -13.27 7.67
C LEU A 302 0.42 -14.03 8.90
N GLY A 303 1.32 -14.67 9.65
CA GLY A 303 0.97 -15.29 10.93
C GLY A 303 0.43 -14.27 11.94
N GLN A 304 1.03 -13.09 12.00
CA GLN A 304 0.54 -11.99 12.84
C GLN A 304 -0.79 -11.42 12.33
N ALA A 305 -0.95 -11.30 11.01
CA ALA A 305 -2.19 -10.88 10.36
C ALA A 305 -3.36 -11.79 10.73
N GLY A 306 -3.20 -13.11 10.63
CA GLY A 306 -4.21 -14.09 11.04
C GLY A 306 -4.62 -13.94 12.51
N ALA A 307 -3.67 -13.73 13.41
CA ALA A 307 -3.96 -13.48 14.83
C ALA A 307 -4.74 -12.17 15.06
N ASN A 308 -4.43 -11.11 14.32
CA ASN A 308 -5.14 -9.83 14.42
C ASN A 308 -6.57 -9.94 13.87
N VAL A 309 -6.77 -10.67 12.77
CA VAL A 309 -8.11 -11.00 12.28
C VAL A 309 -8.92 -11.70 13.37
N LEU A 310 -8.38 -12.75 14.00
CA LEU A 310 -9.10 -13.49 15.05
C LEU A 310 -9.46 -12.63 16.27
N LYS A 311 -8.56 -11.73 16.68
CA LYS A 311 -8.72 -10.87 17.87
C LYS A 311 -9.60 -9.65 17.62
N TYR A 312 -9.88 -9.30 16.37
CA TYR A 312 -10.63 -8.09 16.04
C TYR A 312 -12.05 -8.12 16.62
N PRO A 313 -12.42 -7.17 17.50
CA PRO A 313 -13.67 -7.26 18.25
C PRO A 313 -14.91 -6.83 17.45
N TYR A 314 -14.74 -6.06 16.37
CA TYR A 314 -15.86 -5.46 15.62
C TYR A 314 -16.26 -6.27 14.38
N LYS A 315 -16.49 -7.57 14.57
CA LYS A 315 -16.89 -8.47 13.47
C LYS A 315 -18.20 -8.05 12.82
N VAL A 316 -18.28 -8.19 11.50
CA VAL A 316 -19.46 -7.91 10.68
C VAL A 316 -19.87 -9.15 9.89
N LYS A 317 -21.15 -9.20 9.51
CA LYS A 317 -21.70 -10.28 8.66
C LYS A 317 -21.76 -9.92 7.18
N PHE A 318 -21.62 -8.64 6.87
CA PHE A 318 -21.73 -8.08 5.54
C PHE A 318 -20.73 -6.95 5.38
N GLU A 319 -20.41 -6.68 4.13
CA GLU A 319 -19.66 -5.50 3.73
C GLU A 319 -20.33 -4.20 4.24
N PRO A 320 -19.56 -3.23 4.76
CA PRO A 320 -20.07 -1.90 5.10
C PRO A 320 -20.76 -1.19 3.94
N LYS A 321 -21.60 -0.20 4.28
CA LYS A 321 -22.23 0.66 3.26
C LYS A 321 -21.20 1.59 2.64
N ILE A 322 -21.31 1.83 1.33
CA ILE A 322 -20.54 2.86 0.63
C ILE A 322 -20.86 4.25 1.23
N LYS A 323 -19.80 5.02 1.53
CA LYS A 323 -19.88 6.39 2.06
C LYS A 323 -20.58 7.30 1.06
N ALA A 324 -21.27 8.33 1.55
CA ALA A 324 -22.11 9.18 0.71
C ALA A 324 -21.34 9.90 -0.41
N TYR A 325 -20.09 10.29 -0.17
CA TYR A 325 -19.23 10.95 -1.17
C TYR A 325 -18.82 10.03 -2.33
N ALA A 326 -19.02 8.71 -2.20
CA ALA A 326 -18.58 7.69 -3.15
C ALA A 326 -19.72 7.03 -3.92
N LYS A 327 -20.95 7.53 -3.76
CA LYS A 327 -22.15 7.04 -4.46
C LYS A 327 -22.41 7.80 -5.75
#